data_AF-A0A509L4L6-F1
#
_entry.id   AF-A0A509L4L6-F1
#
_cell.length_a   1.000
_cell.length_b   1.000
_cell.length_c   1.000
_cell.angle_alpha   90.00
_cell.angle_beta   90.00
_cell.angle_gamma   90.00
#
_symmetry.space_group_name_H-M   'P 1'
#
loop_
_entity.id
_entity.type
_entity.pdbx_description
1 polymer ?
#
loop_
_entity_poly.entity_id
_entity_poly.type
_entity_poly.pdbx_seq_one_letter_code
_entity_poly.pdbx_strand_id
1 'polypeptide(L)'
;CGSRVRKKPRQIHGYACVFCEPFSIKISAHLFGKNRSVQVKPCNNFIQKGTLNMNTLRVKVFFAVSVFFFYGFILIPTVMADIQYVSDLLIISVKDGQGVDAPVIGYLRSAAPVDVLEETEELMRIRSEDGTQGWVRKKFIVAEKPKAVIIGELEEKIVILEESIKTLQQGSDTEGLQGMIDGYKQKIATLTASIANEKRTRLALQKDLKKINAKYQQLLNNGKKTADISKELASLKTENKTLKDKIAAKPPADAIPVLAGNMKWFLIGGGVLLLGFIIGRAIRGKKSYRY
;
A
#
# COMPACT_ATOMS: atom_id res chain seq x y z
N CYS A 1 54.99 -2.42 -23.32
CA CYS A 1 55.98 -2.41 -22.22
C CYS A 1 55.50 -1.46 -21.14
N GLY A 2 55.19 -1.99 -19.96
CA GLY A 2 54.78 -1.17 -18.82
C GLY A 2 55.97 -0.61 -18.05
N SER A 3 55.71 0.39 -17.20
CA SER A 3 56.35 0.48 -15.88
C SER A 3 55.63 1.52 -15.03
N ARG A 4 55.14 1.04 -13.90
CA ARG A 4 54.58 1.77 -12.77
C ARG A 4 55.72 1.99 -11.77
N VAL A 5 55.95 3.21 -11.29
CA VAL A 5 56.82 3.44 -10.13
C VAL A 5 56.19 4.49 -9.20
N ARG A 6 55.80 4.03 -8.00
CA ARG A 6 55.55 4.87 -6.80
C ARG A 6 56.88 5.15 -6.11
N LYS A 7 57.03 6.31 -5.42
CA LYS A 7 57.77 6.40 -4.13
C LYS A 7 57.55 7.73 -3.37
N LYS A 8 56.97 7.57 -2.16
CA LYS A 8 57.11 8.21 -0.83
C LYS A 8 57.32 9.74 -0.60
N PRO A 9 56.79 10.27 0.53
CA PRO A 9 56.89 11.68 0.94
C PRO A 9 58.15 11.98 1.78
N ARG A 10 58.60 13.25 1.74
CA ARG A 10 59.71 13.80 2.52
C ARG A 10 59.18 14.61 3.71
N GLN A 11 59.74 14.36 4.90
CA GLN A 11 59.60 15.19 6.09
C GLN A 11 60.46 16.47 5.99
N ILE A 12 59.98 17.56 6.60
CA ILE A 12 60.81 18.73 6.94
C ILE A 12 60.49 19.12 8.39
N HIS A 13 61.55 19.22 9.20
CA HIS A 13 61.54 19.66 10.59
C HIS A 13 61.46 21.19 10.67
N GLY A 14 60.62 21.73 11.56
CA GLY A 14 60.59 23.15 11.91
C GLY A 14 61.09 23.36 13.34
N TYR A 15 62.18 24.10 13.50
CA TYR A 15 62.65 24.64 14.78
C TYR A 15 61.87 25.92 15.10
N ALA A 16 61.37 26.06 16.32
CA ALA A 16 60.73 27.27 16.82
C ALA A 16 61.71 28.07 17.68
N CYS A 17 62.06 29.28 17.23
CA CYS A 17 62.64 30.32 18.07
C CYS A 17 61.48 31.15 18.67
N VAL A 18 61.39 31.21 20.00
CA VAL A 18 60.45 32.07 20.73
C VAL A 18 61.25 33.26 21.27
N PHE A 19 61.00 34.45 20.72
CA PHE A 19 61.38 35.73 21.32
C PHE A 19 60.21 36.18 22.21
N CYS A 20 60.48 36.44 23.49
CA CYS A 20 59.49 36.84 24.48
C CYS A 20 59.98 38.14 25.15
N GLU A 21 59.29 39.26 24.92
CA GLU A 21 59.46 40.50 25.68
C GLU A 21 58.30 40.65 26.68
N PRO A 22 58.54 41.02 27.96
CA PRO A 22 57.49 41.20 28.94
C PRO A 22 57.09 42.68 29.11
N PHE A 23 55.81 42.98 28.91
CA PHE A 23 55.20 44.25 29.33
C PHE A 23 54.97 44.24 30.85
N SER A 24 55.53 45.25 31.54
CA SER A 24 55.35 45.50 32.98
C SER A 24 54.03 46.20 33.27
N ILE A 25 53.31 45.75 34.30
CA ILE A 25 52.21 46.49 34.93
C ILE A 25 52.59 46.77 36.39
N LYS A 26 52.75 48.07 36.71
CA LYS A 26 52.93 48.63 38.06
C LYS A 26 51.60 48.57 38.81
N ILE A 27 51.62 48.04 40.04
CA ILE A 27 50.63 48.36 41.07
C ILE A 27 51.39 48.87 42.28
N SER A 28 51.12 50.12 42.64
CA SER A 28 51.66 50.78 43.82
C SER A 28 50.59 50.72 44.91
N ALA A 29 50.91 50.10 46.04
CA ALA A 29 50.15 50.24 47.27
C ALA A 29 51.15 50.35 48.43
N HIS A 30 51.20 51.55 48.98
CA HIS A 30 52.05 51.98 50.08
C HIS A 30 51.38 51.62 51.41
N LEU A 31 52.18 51.20 52.39
CA LEU A 31 52.05 51.37 53.86
C LEU A 31 52.16 50.08 54.69
N PHE A 32 52.82 50.27 55.84
CA PHE A 32 53.04 49.36 56.96
C PHE A 32 54.20 48.35 56.90
N GLY A 33 55.41 48.92 57.04
CA GLY A 33 56.33 48.64 58.14
C GLY A 33 56.27 47.26 58.84
N LYS A 34 57.30 46.44 58.57
CA LYS A 34 58.07 45.80 59.65
C LYS A 34 59.40 45.27 59.13
N ASN A 35 60.46 45.89 59.63
CA ASN A 35 61.84 45.47 59.53
C ASN A 35 61.98 44.10 60.21
N ARG A 36 62.47 43.07 59.50
CA ARG A 36 63.00 41.87 60.15
C ARG A 36 64.02 41.16 59.26
N SER A 37 65.29 41.45 59.56
CA SER A 37 66.46 40.68 59.18
C SER A 37 66.45 39.31 59.87
N VAL A 38 66.54 38.20 59.12
CA VAL A 38 66.96 36.91 59.70
C VAL A 38 67.81 36.11 58.71
N GLN A 39 69.11 36.18 58.96
CA GLN A 39 70.13 35.13 58.92
C GLN A 39 69.88 33.86 58.09
N VAL A 40 70.76 33.64 57.13
CA VAL A 40 71.04 32.34 56.51
C VAL A 40 71.91 31.52 57.45
N LYS A 41 71.51 30.29 57.80
CA LYS A 41 72.44 29.20 58.14
C LYS A 41 71.90 27.85 57.65
N PRO A 42 72.76 26.98 57.11
CA PRO A 42 72.39 25.69 56.54
C PRO A 42 72.35 24.61 57.62
N CYS A 43 71.61 23.53 57.41
CA CYS A 43 72.07 22.19 57.79
C CYS A 43 71.19 21.07 57.20
N ASN A 44 71.92 20.05 56.77
CA ASN A 44 71.56 18.74 56.24
C ASN A 44 70.50 17.92 56.99
N ASN A 45 69.98 16.97 56.19
CA ASN A 45 69.54 15.60 56.51
C ASN A 45 68.22 15.40 57.27
N PHE A 46 67.27 14.74 56.59
CA PHE A 46 66.68 13.51 57.11
C PHE A 46 66.03 12.67 55.99
N ILE A 47 66.59 11.49 55.72
CA ILE A 47 65.99 10.47 54.85
C ILE A 47 65.13 9.59 55.76
N GLN A 48 63.81 9.55 55.55
CA GLN A 48 62.97 8.44 56.02
C GLN A 48 62.53 7.60 54.83
N LYS A 49 63.08 6.39 54.73
CA LYS A 49 62.64 5.35 53.80
C LYS A 49 61.39 4.70 54.39
N GLY A 50 60.22 4.97 53.78
CA GLY A 50 59.01 4.17 53.94
C GLY A 50 58.89 3.19 52.78
N THR A 51 58.92 1.89 53.06
CA THR A 51 58.79 0.81 52.08
C THR A 51 57.32 0.65 51.65
N LEU A 52 56.95 1.23 50.52
CA LEU A 52 55.64 1.02 49.89
C LEU A 52 55.69 -0.15 48.89
N ASN A 53 54.78 -1.10 49.09
CA ASN A 53 54.64 -2.35 48.36
C ASN A 53 54.42 -2.12 46.84
N MET A 54 55.25 -2.75 46.00
CA MET A 54 55.52 -2.36 44.61
C MET A 54 54.44 -2.79 43.59
N ASN A 55 53.50 -3.67 43.98
CA ASN A 55 52.45 -4.18 43.10
C ASN A 55 51.19 -3.30 43.05
N THR A 56 50.86 -2.58 44.12
CA THR A 56 49.76 -1.60 44.14
C THR A 56 50.14 -0.27 43.51
N LEU A 57 51.44 0.03 43.44
CA LEU A 57 51.98 1.24 42.83
C LEU A 57 51.88 1.17 41.30
N ARG A 58 52.17 0.00 40.71
CA ARG A 58 52.11 -0.21 39.26
C ARG A 58 50.69 -0.03 38.70
N VAL A 59 49.66 -0.56 39.35
CA VAL A 59 48.27 -0.44 38.88
C VAL A 59 47.74 1.00 39.01
N LYS A 60 48.06 1.70 40.11
CA LYS A 60 47.66 3.10 40.32
C LYS A 60 48.36 4.05 39.35
N VAL A 61 49.62 3.80 39.02
CA VAL A 61 50.36 4.59 38.01
C VAL A 61 49.79 4.35 36.62
N PHE A 62 49.44 3.11 36.26
CA PHE A 62 48.77 2.83 34.98
C PHE A 62 47.39 3.50 34.88
N PHE A 63 46.59 3.49 35.95
CA PHE A 63 45.30 4.19 35.99
C PHE A 63 45.46 5.72 35.94
N ALA A 64 46.42 6.28 36.67
CA ALA A 64 46.69 7.71 36.67
C ALA A 64 47.21 8.21 35.30
N VAL A 65 48.09 7.44 34.65
CA VAL A 65 48.59 7.76 33.30
C VAL A 65 47.48 7.61 32.27
N SER A 66 46.62 6.59 32.38
CA SER A 66 45.46 6.41 31.50
C SER A 66 44.45 7.56 31.64
N VAL A 67 44.12 7.97 32.87
CA VAL A 67 43.22 9.10 33.14
C VAL A 67 43.85 10.41 32.68
N PHE A 68 45.16 10.61 32.86
CA PHE A 68 45.86 11.80 32.36
C PHE A 68 45.88 11.84 30.83
N PHE A 69 46.04 10.69 30.15
CA PHE A 69 45.97 10.59 28.69
C PHE A 69 44.54 10.84 28.17
N PHE A 70 43.52 10.34 28.87
CA PHE A 70 42.11 10.61 28.56
C PHE A 70 41.73 12.07 28.80
N TYR A 71 42.24 12.69 29.87
CA TYR A 71 41.99 14.10 30.17
C TYR A 71 42.72 15.04 29.20
N GLY A 72 43.90 14.65 28.73
CA GLY A 72 44.63 15.38 27.67
C GLY A 72 43.95 15.32 26.30
N PHE A 73 43.20 14.24 26.01
CA PHE A 73 42.47 14.10 24.74
C PHE A 73 41.17 14.92 24.69
N ILE A 74 40.59 15.27 25.85
CA ILE A 74 39.35 16.08 25.96
C ILE A 74 39.63 17.59 25.78
N LEU A 75 40.89 18.03 25.88
CA LEU A 75 41.28 19.45 25.89
C LEU A 75 41.89 19.93 24.56
N ILE A 76 41.51 19.34 23.42
CA ILE A 76 41.90 19.86 22.10
C ILE A 76 40.96 21.04 21.77
N PRO A 77 41.47 22.28 21.62
CA PRO A 77 40.65 23.38 21.14
C PRO A 77 40.19 23.06 19.70
N THR A 78 38.89 23.11 19.45
CA THR A 78 38.35 23.09 18.10
C THR A 78 38.83 24.34 17.37
N VAL A 79 39.88 24.20 16.56
CA VAL A 79 40.26 25.21 15.59
C VAL A 79 39.09 25.35 14.62
N MET A 80 38.26 26.37 14.85
CA MET A 80 37.28 26.84 13.88
C MET A 80 38.08 27.60 12.83
N ALA A 81 38.40 26.91 11.73
CA ALA A 81 39.02 27.55 10.58
C ALA A 81 37.99 28.50 9.98
N ASP A 82 38.24 29.80 10.11
CA ASP A 82 37.41 30.83 9.52
C ASP A 82 37.66 30.82 8.01
N ILE A 83 36.67 30.36 7.24
CA ILE A 83 36.79 30.24 5.78
C ILE A 83 36.65 31.65 5.21
N GLN A 84 37.77 32.22 4.78
CA GLN A 84 37.80 33.49 4.06
C GLN A 84 37.77 33.23 2.55
N TYR A 85 37.01 34.04 1.82
CA TYR A 85 36.85 33.96 0.37
C TYR A 85 37.56 35.14 -0.31
N VAL A 86 38.09 34.91 -1.52
CA VAL A 86 38.62 35.98 -2.36
C VAL A 86 37.44 36.68 -3.05
N SER A 87 37.39 38.01 -2.92
CA SER A 87 36.33 38.83 -3.52
C SER A 87 36.50 38.93 -5.04
N ASP A 88 35.40 38.80 -5.79
CA ASP A 88 35.35 38.95 -7.26
C ASP A 88 35.08 40.41 -7.69
N LEU A 89 35.31 41.36 -6.78
CA LEU A 89 35.11 42.80 -7.00
C LEU A 89 36.32 43.41 -7.75
N LEU A 90 36.13 43.70 -9.02
CA LEU A 90 37.05 44.48 -9.85
C LEU A 90 36.54 45.92 -9.91
N ILE A 91 37.44 46.88 -9.68
CA ILE A 91 37.18 48.31 -9.87
C ILE A 91 38.17 48.82 -10.91
N ILE A 92 37.66 49.32 -12.03
CA ILE A 92 38.47 49.88 -13.12
C ILE A 92 38.30 51.40 -13.16
N SER A 93 39.37 52.11 -13.53
CA SER A 93 39.34 53.56 -13.70
C SER A 93 38.92 53.94 -15.12
N VAL A 94 38.10 54.99 -15.21
CA VAL A 94 37.69 55.64 -16.46
C VAL A 94 38.53 56.89 -16.63
N LYS A 95 39.20 57.05 -17.77
CA LYS A 95 40.09 58.18 -18.07
C LYS A 95 39.49 59.14 -19.09
N ASP A 96 39.86 60.42 -19.04
CA ASP A 96 39.37 61.43 -20.00
C ASP A 96 40.01 61.32 -21.40
N GLY A 97 41.15 60.62 -21.51
CA GLY A 97 41.91 60.52 -22.76
C GLY A 97 42.58 59.16 -22.98
N GLN A 98 43.09 58.96 -24.19
CA GLN A 98 43.73 57.71 -24.60
C GLN A 98 45.18 57.55 -24.08
N GLY A 99 45.79 58.64 -23.61
CA GLY A 99 47.17 58.63 -23.12
C GLY A 99 47.34 57.84 -21.81
N VAL A 100 48.55 57.29 -21.60
CA VAL A 100 48.90 56.55 -20.38
C VAL A 100 48.70 57.42 -19.12
N ASP A 101 48.97 58.72 -19.23
CA ASP A 101 48.92 59.69 -18.12
C ASP A 101 47.62 60.53 -18.08
N ALA A 102 46.58 60.13 -18.84
CA ALA A 102 45.31 60.85 -18.83
C ALA A 102 44.63 60.82 -17.44
N PRO A 103 43.98 61.92 -17.01
CA PRO A 103 43.35 62.00 -15.70
C PRO A 103 42.19 61.03 -15.56
N VAL A 104 42.02 60.47 -14.35
CA VAL A 104 40.91 59.58 -14.00
C VAL A 104 39.69 60.43 -13.64
N ILE A 105 38.60 60.22 -14.37
CA ILE A 105 37.33 60.95 -14.21
C ILE A 105 36.26 60.13 -13.49
N GLY A 106 36.49 58.82 -13.30
CA GLY A 106 35.54 57.96 -12.62
C GLY A 106 36.04 56.54 -12.40
N TYR A 107 35.18 55.74 -11.77
CA TYR A 107 35.43 54.33 -11.48
C TYR A 107 34.21 53.50 -11.89
N LEU A 108 34.47 52.33 -12.46
CA LEU A 108 33.45 51.36 -12.84
C LEU A 108 33.67 50.05 -12.07
N ARG A 109 32.59 49.47 -11.55
CA ARG A 109 32.62 48.20 -10.83
C ARG A 109 32.43 47.01 -11.78
N SER A 110 32.85 45.82 -11.36
CA SER A 110 32.47 44.55 -12.01
C SER A 110 30.99 44.52 -12.33
N ALA A 111 30.65 43.98 -13.52
CA ALA A 111 29.27 43.76 -13.95
C ALA A 111 28.41 45.02 -14.15
N ALA A 112 28.98 46.22 -14.03
CA ALA A 112 28.28 47.44 -14.39
C ALA A 112 28.07 47.49 -15.92
N PRO A 113 26.84 47.73 -16.40
CA PRO A 113 26.56 47.85 -17.82
C PRO A 113 27.16 49.16 -18.37
N VAL A 114 27.69 49.09 -19.60
CA VAL A 114 28.28 50.24 -20.28
C VAL A 114 27.94 50.22 -21.77
N ASP A 115 27.73 51.39 -22.35
CA ASP A 115 27.57 51.54 -23.79
C ASP A 115 28.92 51.87 -24.44
N VAL A 116 29.33 51.07 -25.42
CA VAL A 116 30.57 51.31 -26.18
C VAL A 116 30.30 52.31 -27.29
N LEU A 117 30.99 53.45 -27.27
CA LEU A 117 30.87 54.52 -28.26
C LEU A 117 31.93 54.41 -29.36
N GLU A 118 33.18 54.15 -28.97
CA GLU A 118 34.32 54.04 -29.88
C GLU A 118 35.25 52.91 -29.42
N GLU A 119 35.88 52.22 -30.37
CA GLU A 119 36.82 51.14 -30.11
C GLU A 119 38.16 51.39 -30.83
N THR A 120 39.26 51.26 -30.10
CA THR A 120 40.64 51.34 -30.60
C THR A 120 41.36 50.02 -30.25
N GLU A 121 42.63 49.85 -30.65
CA GLU A 121 43.38 48.62 -30.41
C GLU A 121 43.45 48.21 -28.92
N GLU A 122 43.75 49.16 -28.01
CA GLU A 122 43.91 48.86 -26.58
C GLU A 122 42.82 49.43 -25.66
N LEU A 123 42.07 50.42 -26.16
CA LEU A 123 41.14 51.24 -25.37
C LEU A 123 39.77 51.29 -26.04
N MET A 124 38.73 51.39 -25.23
CA MET A 124 37.35 51.65 -25.65
C MET A 124 36.84 52.89 -24.95
N ARG A 125 36.13 53.74 -25.70
CA ARG A 125 35.38 54.86 -25.14
C ARG A 125 34.00 54.35 -24.75
N ILE A 126 33.65 54.44 -23.48
CA ILE A 126 32.39 53.96 -22.93
C ILE A 126 31.57 55.09 -22.32
N ARG A 127 30.25 54.90 -22.26
CA ARG A 127 29.31 55.70 -21.48
C ARG A 127 28.75 54.83 -20.36
N SER A 128 28.95 55.27 -19.12
CA SER A 128 28.35 54.64 -17.94
C SER A 128 26.90 55.08 -17.75
N GLU A 129 26.11 54.34 -16.95
CA GLU A 129 24.74 54.72 -16.58
C GLU A 129 24.65 56.11 -15.94
N ASP A 130 25.68 56.49 -15.17
CA ASP A 130 25.79 57.80 -14.53
C ASP A 130 26.04 58.95 -15.53
N GLY A 131 26.12 58.66 -16.83
CA GLY A 131 26.34 59.65 -17.90
C GLY A 131 27.82 60.00 -18.15
N THR A 132 28.74 59.54 -17.31
CA THR A 132 30.19 59.75 -17.47
C THR A 132 30.70 59.05 -18.74
N GLN A 133 31.45 59.78 -19.56
CA GLN A 133 32.07 59.27 -20.78
C GLN A 133 33.58 59.32 -20.69
N GLY A 134 34.25 58.23 -21.04
CA GLY A 134 35.71 58.19 -21.04
C GLY A 134 36.28 56.89 -21.56
N TRP A 135 37.59 56.77 -21.48
CA TRP A 135 38.39 55.68 -22.02
C TRP A 135 38.70 54.63 -20.95
N VAL A 136 38.49 53.37 -21.31
CA VAL A 136 38.73 52.19 -20.48
C VAL A 136 39.50 51.15 -21.31
N ARG A 137 40.32 50.32 -20.65
CA ARG A 137 41.08 49.27 -21.35
C ARG A 137 40.16 48.15 -21.84
N LYS A 138 40.31 47.77 -23.10
CA LYS A 138 39.53 46.73 -23.79
C LYS A 138 39.50 45.39 -23.05
N LYS A 139 40.61 44.98 -22.42
CA LYS A 139 40.72 43.72 -21.66
C LYS A 139 39.75 43.54 -20.49
N PHE A 140 39.13 44.62 -20.02
CA PHE A 140 38.18 44.58 -18.89
C PHE A 140 36.72 44.70 -19.33
N ILE A 141 36.47 44.93 -20.63
CA ILE A 141 35.13 45.02 -21.21
C ILE A 141 34.87 43.75 -22.01
N VAL A 142 33.79 43.06 -21.65
CA VAL A 142 33.35 41.82 -22.30
C VAL A 142 31.96 42.03 -22.89
N ALA A 143 31.72 41.46 -24.07
CA ALA A 143 30.42 41.53 -24.73
C ALA A 143 29.39 40.56 -24.11
N GLU A 144 29.86 39.48 -23.51
CA GLU A 144 29.00 38.50 -22.84
C GLU A 144 28.58 39.00 -21.45
N LYS A 145 27.32 38.73 -21.07
CA LYS A 145 26.79 39.10 -19.76
C LYS A 145 27.65 38.48 -18.64
N PRO A 146 28.14 39.27 -17.68
CA PRO A 146 28.90 38.75 -16.55
C PRO A 146 28.07 37.80 -15.68
N LYS A 147 28.73 36.79 -15.09
CA LYS A 147 28.08 35.75 -14.27
C LYS A 147 27.26 36.31 -13.12
N ALA A 148 27.72 37.39 -12.49
CA ALA A 148 27.00 38.03 -11.39
C ALA A 148 25.59 38.52 -11.80
N VAL A 149 25.45 39.06 -13.02
CA VAL A 149 24.15 39.48 -13.56
C VAL A 149 23.25 38.27 -13.83
N ILE A 150 23.81 37.23 -14.42
CA ILE A 150 23.10 35.97 -14.71
C ILE A 150 22.58 35.34 -13.42
N ILE A 151 23.40 35.33 -12.35
CA ILE A 151 23.02 34.79 -11.05
C ILE A 151 21.83 35.57 -10.47
N GLY A 152 21.87 36.91 -10.52
CA GLY A 152 20.74 37.73 -10.06
C GLY A 152 19.45 37.45 -10.84
N GLU A 153 19.52 37.37 -12.17
CA GLU A 153 18.35 37.01 -13.01
C GLU A 153 17.82 35.59 -12.70
N LEU A 154 18.72 34.65 -12.38
CA LEU A 154 18.33 33.28 -12.00
C LEU A 154 17.68 33.23 -10.62
N GLU A 155 18.19 33.97 -9.64
CA GLU A 155 17.60 34.08 -8.31
C GLU A 155 16.19 34.67 -8.36
N GLU A 156 15.98 35.73 -9.15
CA GLU A 156 14.65 36.30 -9.38
C GLU A 156 13.69 35.28 -10.01
N LYS A 157 14.14 34.54 -11.03
CA LYS A 157 13.34 33.47 -11.64
C LYS A 157 13.00 32.37 -10.64
N ILE A 158 13.93 31.99 -9.75
CA ILE A 158 13.66 31.00 -8.71
C ILE A 158 12.54 31.50 -7.81
N VAL A 159 12.59 32.75 -7.34
CA VAL A 159 11.55 33.34 -6.47
C VAL A 159 10.18 33.32 -7.17
N ILE A 160 10.13 33.75 -8.44
CA ILE A 160 8.88 33.75 -9.23
C ILE A 160 8.35 32.32 -9.43
N LEU A 161 9.24 31.37 -9.75
CA LEU A 161 8.85 29.97 -9.94
C LEU A 161 8.35 29.36 -8.63
N GLU A 162 9.00 29.63 -7.50
CA GLU A 162 8.57 29.17 -6.18
C GLU A 162 7.19 29.73 -5.80
N GLU A 163 6.94 31.01 -6.09
CA GLU A 163 5.63 31.62 -5.89
C GLU A 163 4.56 31.00 -6.82
N SER A 164 4.91 30.71 -8.06
CA SER A 164 4.00 30.02 -9.00
C SER A 164 3.67 28.59 -8.54
N ILE A 165 4.66 27.87 -8.00
CA ILE A 165 4.45 26.52 -7.45
C ILE A 165 3.56 26.60 -6.22
N LYS A 166 3.80 27.56 -5.33
CA LYS A 166 3.00 27.76 -4.11
C LYS A 166 1.56 28.10 -4.44
N THR A 167 1.32 29.00 -5.39
CA THR A 167 -0.04 29.35 -5.84
C THR A 167 -0.74 28.19 -6.54
N LEU A 168 -0.04 27.40 -7.36
CA LEU A 168 -0.59 26.19 -7.97
C LEU A 168 -0.90 25.08 -6.96
N GLN A 169 -0.06 24.92 -5.93
CA GLN A 169 -0.30 23.99 -4.83
C GLN A 169 -1.47 24.42 -3.95
N GLN A 170 -1.62 25.72 -3.70
CA GLN A 170 -2.73 26.27 -2.93
C GLN A 170 -4.05 26.34 -3.73
N GLY A 171 -3.97 26.51 -5.06
CA GLY A 171 -5.11 26.52 -5.98
C GLY A 171 -5.53 25.13 -6.48
N SER A 172 -4.76 24.10 -6.19
CA SER A 172 -5.19 22.71 -6.38
C SER A 172 -6.08 22.35 -5.20
N ASP A 173 -7.40 22.46 -5.37
CA ASP A 173 -8.46 21.96 -4.47
C ASP A 173 -8.33 20.44 -4.27
N THR A 174 -7.25 20.01 -3.62
CA THR A 174 -6.95 18.62 -3.30
C THR A 174 -8.04 18.04 -2.41
N GLU A 175 -8.59 18.85 -1.50
CA GLU A 175 -9.76 18.50 -0.68
C GLU A 175 -11.05 18.36 -1.50
N GLY A 176 -11.30 19.26 -2.47
CA GLY A 176 -12.45 19.18 -3.36
C GLY A 176 -12.37 17.97 -4.30
N LEU A 177 -11.19 17.68 -4.83
CA LEU A 177 -10.93 16.50 -5.65
C LEU A 177 -11.09 15.21 -4.85
N GLN A 178 -10.57 15.19 -3.62
CA GLN A 178 -10.70 14.04 -2.73
C GLN A 178 -12.17 13.79 -2.33
N GLY A 179 -12.92 14.85 -2.04
CA GLY A 179 -14.36 14.76 -1.77
C GLY A 179 -15.16 14.23 -2.96
N MET A 180 -14.81 14.63 -4.19
CA MET A 180 -15.39 14.07 -5.41
C MET A 180 -15.05 12.59 -5.58
N ILE A 181 -13.79 12.19 -5.36
CA ILE A 181 -13.35 10.80 -5.45
C ILE A 181 -14.12 9.92 -4.46
N ASP A 182 -14.29 10.36 -3.22
CA ASP A 182 -15.01 9.61 -2.19
C ASP A 182 -16.52 9.54 -2.49
N GLY A 183 -17.11 10.62 -3.02
CA GLY A 183 -18.48 10.61 -3.53
C GLY A 183 -18.70 9.62 -4.67
N TYR A 184 -17.77 9.54 -5.63
CA TYR A 184 -17.84 8.56 -6.71
C TYR A 184 -17.63 7.12 -6.22
N LYS A 185 -16.72 6.89 -5.27
CA LYS A 185 -16.54 5.57 -4.64
C LYS A 185 -17.80 5.08 -3.94
N GLN A 186 -18.47 5.95 -3.18
CA GLN A 186 -19.76 5.58 -2.55
C GLN A 186 -20.83 5.26 -3.60
N LYS A 187 -20.95 6.05 -4.67
CA LYS A 187 -21.87 5.76 -5.78
C LYS A 187 -21.59 4.39 -6.40
N ILE A 188 -20.32 4.07 -6.69
CA ILE A 188 -19.94 2.76 -7.24
C ILE A 188 -20.30 1.63 -6.27
N ALA A 189 -20.04 1.80 -4.96
CA ALA A 189 -20.41 0.80 -3.95
C ALA A 189 -21.94 0.57 -3.87
N THR A 190 -22.74 1.63 -3.91
CA THR A 190 -24.21 1.50 -3.90
C THR A 190 -24.75 0.86 -5.17
N LEU A 191 -24.27 1.27 -6.36
CA LEU A 191 -24.67 0.72 -7.65
C LEU A 191 -24.32 -0.77 -7.76
N THR A 192 -23.11 -1.15 -7.34
CA THR A 192 -22.67 -2.56 -7.35
C THR A 192 -23.51 -3.42 -6.41
N ALA A 193 -23.87 -2.92 -5.23
CA ALA A 193 -24.78 -3.60 -4.31
C ALA A 193 -26.19 -3.78 -4.91
N SER A 194 -26.73 -2.75 -5.57
CA SER A 194 -28.03 -2.81 -6.23
C SER A 194 -28.05 -3.83 -7.37
N ILE A 195 -27.03 -3.84 -8.24
CA ILE A 195 -26.89 -4.82 -9.32
C ILE A 195 -26.82 -6.25 -8.76
N ALA A 196 -26.08 -6.45 -7.67
CA ALA A 196 -25.98 -7.76 -7.03
C ALA A 196 -27.35 -8.22 -6.49
N ASN A 197 -28.14 -7.31 -5.92
CA ASN A 197 -29.47 -7.61 -5.42
C ASN A 197 -30.44 -7.95 -6.57
N GLU A 198 -30.49 -7.12 -7.62
CA GLU A 198 -31.32 -7.36 -8.81
C GLU A 198 -30.98 -8.68 -9.51
N LYS A 199 -29.70 -9.05 -9.54
CA LYS A 199 -29.29 -10.35 -10.09
C LYS A 199 -29.81 -11.50 -9.24
N ARG A 200 -29.78 -11.38 -7.90
CA ARG A 200 -30.33 -12.39 -6.99
C ARG A 200 -31.85 -12.52 -7.15
N THR A 201 -32.57 -11.40 -7.21
CA THR A 201 -34.03 -11.41 -7.39
C THR A 201 -34.42 -12.00 -8.74
N ARG A 202 -33.75 -11.64 -9.83
CA ARG A 202 -33.95 -12.25 -11.15
C ARG A 202 -33.72 -13.76 -11.15
N LEU A 203 -32.67 -14.23 -10.49
CA LEU A 203 -32.38 -15.66 -10.40
C LEU A 203 -33.42 -16.41 -9.57
N ALA A 204 -33.89 -15.82 -8.47
CA ALA A 204 -34.98 -16.37 -7.67
C ALA A 204 -36.28 -16.46 -8.50
N LEU A 205 -36.67 -15.37 -9.15
CA LEU A 205 -37.86 -15.30 -9.98
C LEU A 205 -37.79 -16.30 -11.15
N GLN A 206 -36.64 -16.47 -11.77
CA GLN A 206 -36.42 -17.46 -12.82
C GLN A 206 -36.60 -18.90 -12.31
N LYS A 207 -36.12 -19.21 -11.10
CA LYS A 207 -36.34 -20.52 -10.46
C LYS A 207 -37.81 -20.73 -10.16
N ASP A 208 -38.51 -19.71 -9.69
CA ASP A 208 -39.93 -19.81 -9.36
C ASP A 208 -40.79 -19.96 -10.62
N LEU A 209 -40.51 -19.23 -11.70
CA LEU A 209 -41.14 -19.44 -13.00
C LEU A 209 -40.94 -20.87 -13.51
N LYS A 210 -39.73 -21.43 -13.39
CA LYS A 210 -39.46 -22.84 -13.74
C LYS A 210 -40.28 -23.81 -12.90
N LYS A 211 -40.37 -23.59 -11.58
CA LYS A 211 -41.19 -24.42 -10.68
C LYS A 211 -42.67 -24.32 -11.01
N ILE A 212 -43.19 -23.11 -11.24
CA ILE A 212 -44.59 -22.88 -11.58
C ILE A 212 -44.92 -23.55 -12.90
N ASN A 213 -44.07 -23.40 -13.92
CA ASN A 213 -44.29 -24.06 -15.21
C ASN A 213 -44.25 -25.59 -15.07
N ALA A 214 -43.32 -26.16 -14.31
CA ALA A 214 -43.29 -27.59 -14.03
C ALA A 214 -44.57 -28.07 -13.33
N LYS A 215 -45.04 -27.33 -12.32
CA LYS A 215 -46.32 -27.62 -11.63
C LYS A 215 -47.51 -27.53 -12.59
N TYR A 216 -47.54 -26.51 -13.46
CA TYR A 216 -48.59 -26.35 -14.46
C TYR A 216 -48.65 -27.53 -15.43
N GLN A 217 -47.50 -27.97 -15.96
CA GLN A 217 -47.41 -29.15 -16.81
C GLN A 217 -47.84 -30.43 -16.09
N GLN A 218 -47.48 -30.57 -14.81
CA GLN A 218 -47.91 -31.70 -13.99
C GLN A 218 -49.44 -31.71 -13.80
N LEU A 219 -50.06 -30.56 -13.54
CA LEU A 219 -51.50 -30.43 -13.42
C LEU A 219 -52.22 -30.78 -14.74
N LEU A 220 -51.69 -30.33 -15.88
CA LEU A 220 -52.24 -30.69 -17.19
C LEU A 220 -52.18 -32.21 -17.44
N ASN A 221 -51.07 -32.85 -17.10
CA ASN A 221 -50.91 -34.30 -17.25
C ASN A 221 -51.83 -35.07 -16.29
N ASN A 222 -52.00 -34.61 -15.06
CA ASN A 222 -52.92 -35.22 -14.11
C ASN A 222 -54.39 -35.05 -14.56
N GLY A 223 -54.74 -33.90 -15.13
CA GLY A 223 -56.05 -33.66 -15.74
C GLY A 223 -56.33 -34.63 -16.91
N LYS A 224 -55.35 -34.88 -17.78
CA LYS A 224 -55.47 -35.89 -18.84
C LYS A 224 -55.65 -37.30 -18.28
N LYS A 225 -54.79 -37.71 -17.33
CA LYS A 225 -54.89 -39.04 -16.69
C LYS A 225 -56.23 -39.27 -16.01
N THR A 226 -56.76 -38.28 -15.30
CA THR A 226 -58.07 -38.40 -14.65
C THR A 226 -59.22 -38.48 -15.66
N ALA A 227 -59.14 -37.74 -16.77
CA ALA A 227 -60.09 -37.88 -17.88
C ALA A 227 -60.02 -39.28 -18.52
N ASP A 228 -58.82 -39.82 -18.75
CA ASP A 228 -58.63 -41.17 -19.31
C ASP A 228 -59.14 -42.26 -18.34
N ILE A 229 -58.79 -42.18 -17.05
CA ILE A 229 -59.31 -43.08 -16.00
C ILE A 229 -60.84 -43.02 -15.94
N SER A 230 -61.44 -41.83 -16.07
CA SER A 230 -62.91 -41.70 -16.06
C SER A 230 -63.57 -42.40 -17.26
N LYS A 231 -62.92 -42.41 -18.43
CA LYS A 231 -63.36 -43.15 -19.61
C LYS A 231 -63.22 -44.65 -19.41
N GLU A 232 -62.09 -45.11 -18.88
CA GLU A 232 -61.87 -46.53 -18.54
C GLU A 232 -62.88 -47.01 -17.49
N LEU A 233 -63.20 -46.21 -16.48
CA LEU A 233 -64.24 -46.55 -15.50
C LEU A 233 -65.61 -46.64 -16.15
N ALA A 234 -65.93 -45.76 -17.11
CA ALA A 234 -67.19 -45.84 -17.85
C ALA A 234 -67.25 -47.10 -18.73
N SER A 235 -66.19 -47.42 -19.46
CA SER A 235 -66.11 -48.63 -20.29
C SER A 235 -66.15 -49.90 -19.45
N LEU A 236 -65.36 -49.98 -18.38
CA LEU A 236 -65.40 -51.10 -17.42
C LEU A 236 -66.77 -51.27 -16.77
N LYS A 237 -67.48 -50.17 -16.46
CA LYS A 237 -68.85 -50.24 -15.95
C LYS A 237 -69.83 -50.79 -16.99
N THR A 238 -69.66 -50.42 -18.27
CA THR A 238 -70.47 -50.99 -19.35
C THR A 238 -70.14 -52.46 -19.58
N GLU A 239 -68.86 -52.85 -19.57
CA GLU A 239 -68.43 -54.25 -19.68
C GLU A 239 -68.98 -55.08 -18.52
N ASN A 240 -68.88 -54.60 -17.29
CA ASN A 240 -69.46 -55.28 -16.14
C ASN A 240 -70.97 -55.46 -16.25
N LYS A 241 -71.70 -54.47 -16.78
CA LYS A 241 -73.14 -54.62 -17.07
C LYS A 241 -73.39 -55.68 -18.13
N THR A 242 -72.73 -55.57 -19.29
CA THR A 242 -72.90 -56.54 -20.38
C THR A 242 -72.50 -57.96 -19.99
N LEU A 243 -71.45 -58.14 -19.18
CA LEU A 243 -71.04 -59.44 -18.65
C LEU A 243 -72.07 -59.98 -17.66
N LYS A 244 -72.62 -59.14 -16.77
CA LYS A 244 -73.73 -59.53 -15.89
C LYS A 244 -74.98 -59.91 -16.69
N ASP A 245 -75.32 -59.15 -17.72
CA ASP A 245 -76.45 -59.43 -18.60
C ASP A 245 -76.21 -60.73 -19.39
N LYS A 246 -74.98 -61.00 -19.85
CA LYS A 246 -74.59 -62.27 -20.47
C LYS A 246 -74.65 -63.45 -19.51
N ILE A 247 -74.29 -63.26 -18.24
CA ILE A 247 -74.44 -64.28 -17.20
C ILE A 247 -75.92 -64.55 -16.91
N ALA A 248 -76.75 -63.51 -16.86
CA ALA A 248 -78.20 -63.64 -16.67
C ALA A 248 -78.91 -64.22 -17.90
N ALA A 249 -78.42 -63.93 -19.10
CA ALA A 249 -78.93 -64.45 -20.37
C ALA A 249 -78.42 -65.86 -20.69
N LYS A 250 -77.34 -66.32 -20.05
CA LYS A 250 -76.94 -67.72 -20.09
C LYS A 250 -77.99 -68.50 -19.28
N PRO A 251 -78.81 -69.35 -19.90
CA PRO A 251 -79.77 -70.15 -19.15
C PRO A 251 -78.99 -71.00 -18.12
N PRO A 252 -79.57 -71.29 -16.94
CA PRO A 252 -78.92 -72.18 -15.99
C PRO A 252 -78.53 -73.45 -16.73
N ALA A 253 -77.37 -74.01 -16.41
CA ALA A 253 -76.79 -75.22 -17.02
C ALA A 253 -77.64 -76.50 -16.81
N ASP A 254 -78.93 -76.34 -16.51
CA ASP A 254 -79.92 -77.35 -16.21
C ASP A 254 -81.08 -77.36 -17.22
N ALA A 255 -81.02 -76.52 -18.27
CA ALA A 255 -82.02 -76.48 -19.34
C ALA A 255 -81.83 -77.65 -20.34
N ILE A 256 -82.01 -78.88 -19.85
CA ILE A 256 -82.35 -80.04 -20.67
C ILE A 256 -83.83 -79.90 -21.05
N PRO A 257 -84.19 -79.68 -22.33
CA PRO A 257 -85.56 -79.33 -22.71
C PRO A 257 -86.43 -80.58 -22.94
N VAL A 258 -86.63 -81.43 -21.93
CA VAL A 258 -87.59 -82.54 -22.07
C VAL A 258 -88.40 -82.97 -20.84
N LEU A 259 -88.24 -82.36 -19.66
CA LEU A 259 -89.16 -82.66 -18.55
C LEU A 259 -89.56 -81.39 -17.80
N ALA A 260 -90.81 -80.97 -18.00
CA ALA A 260 -91.47 -79.91 -17.24
C ALA A 260 -91.26 -80.13 -15.73
N GLY A 261 -90.86 -79.07 -15.02
CA GLY A 261 -90.40 -79.11 -13.62
C GLY A 261 -91.33 -79.80 -12.62
N ASN A 262 -92.61 -79.97 -12.98
CA ASN A 262 -93.62 -80.64 -12.14
C ASN A 262 -93.56 -82.18 -12.24
N MET A 263 -92.93 -82.73 -13.28
CA MET A 263 -92.85 -84.18 -13.50
C MET A 263 -91.64 -84.81 -12.78
N LYS A 264 -90.63 -84.02 -12.37
CA LYS A 264 -89.48 -84.51 -11.59
C LYS A 264 -89.91 -85.06 -10.22
N TRP A 265 -90.79 -84.34 -9.53
CA TRP A 265 -91.36 -84.80 -8.26
C TRP A 265 -92.26 -86.04 -8.44
N PHE A 266 -92.94 -86.15 -9.59
CA PHE A 266 -93.78 -87.31 -9.91
C PHE A 266 -92.94 -88.56 -10.28
N LEU A 267 -91.81 -88.39 -10.97
CA LEU A 267 -90.86 -89.46 -11.28
C LEU A 267 -90.16 -89.99 -10.03
N ILE A 268 -89.79 -89.10 -9.11
CA ILE A 268 -89.23 -89.50 -7.81
C ILE A 268 -90.30 -90.25 -6.99
N GLY A 269 -91.55 -89.75 -6.96
CA GLY A 269 -92.67 -90.42 -6.28
C GLY A 269 -93.04 -91.78 -6.88
N GLY A 270 -93.11 -91.88 -8.21
CA GLY A 270 -93.36 -93.14 -8.93
C GLY A 270 -92.22 -94.15 -8.77
N GLY A 271 -90.97 -93.68 -8.72
CA GLY A 271 -89.79 -94.52 -8.47
C GLY A 271 -89.82 -95.17 -7.09
N VAL A 272 -90.16 -94.42 -6.04
CA VAL A 272 -90.28 -94.98 -4.67
C VAL A 272 -91.42 -96.00 -4.57
N LEU A 273 -92.54 -95.78 -5.25
CA LEU A 273 -93.68 -96.70 -5.24
C LEU A 273 -93.35 -98.02 -5.94
N LEU A 274 -92.65 -97.97 -7.08
CA LEU A 274 -92.15 -99.18 -7.76
C LEU A 274 -91.11 -99.93 -6.93
N LEU A 275 -90.19 -99.22 -6.27
CA LEU A 275 -89.18 -99.83 -5.41
C LEU A 275 -89.84 -100.52 -4.20
N GLY A 276 -90.81 -99.86 -3.57
CA GLY A 276 -91.60 -100.41 -2.46
C GLY A 276 -92.44 -101.63 -2.88
N PHE A 277 -93.00 -101.62 -4.09
CA PHE A 277 -93.73 -102.76 -4.65
C PHE A 277 -92.83 -103.98 -4.88
N ILE A 278 -91.62 -103.78 -5.43
CA ILE A 278 -90.66 -104.88 -5.64
C ILE A 278 -90.16 -105.44 -4.30
N ILE A 279 -89.81 -104.58 -3.34
CA ILE A 279 -89.36 -105.01 -2.00
C ILE A 279 -90.49 -105.73 -1.26
N GLY A 280 -91.72 -105.21 -1.27
CA GLY A 280 -92.87 -105.85 -0.64
C GLY A 280 -93.21 -107.22 -1.26
N ARG A 281 -93.02 -107.37 -2.57
CA ARG A 281 -93.20 -108.65 -3.27
C ARG A 281 -92.06 -109.63 -2.97
N ALA A 282 -90.82 -109.16 -2.80
CA ALA A 282 -89.68 -109.99 -2.43
C ALA A 282 -89.76 -110.50 -0.98
N ILE A 283 -90.32 -109.70 -0.05
CA ILE A 283 -90.56 -110.10 1.35
C ILE A 283 -91.70 -111.13 1.47
N ARG A 284 -92.59 -111.22 0.47
CA ARG A 284 -93.63 -112.26 0.37
C ARG A 284 -93.05 -113.58 -0.19
N GLY A 285 -91.92 -114.01 0.37
CA GLY A 285 -91.29 -115.31 0.11
C GLY A 285 -91.28 -116.17 1.37
N LYS A 286 -91.95 -117.33 1.30
CA LYS A 286 -91.95 -118.47 2.24
C LYS A 286 -92.62 -118.30 3.62
N LYS A 287 -93.86 -118.80 3.72
CA LYS A 287 -94.25 -119.63 4.89
C LYS A 287 -94.09 -121.09 4.51
N SER A 288 -93.11 -121.74 5.14
CA SER A 288 -92.95 -123.19 5.18
C SER A 288 -94.15 -123.82 5.88
N TYR A 289 -94.81 -124.78 5.24
CA TYR A 289 -95.62 -125.77 5.94
C TYR A 289 -94.89 -127.12 5.82
N ARG A 290 -94.48 -127.60 6.99
CA ARG A 290 -93.92 -128.90 7.28
C ARG A 290 -95.10 -129.82 7.63
N TYR A 291 -95.23 -130.93 6.92
CA TYR A 291 -95.83 -132.17 7.41
C TYR A 291 -95.00 -133.32 6.83
#